data_AF-A0AAD1TC00-F1
#
_entry.id   AF-A0AAD1TC00-F1
#
_cell.length_a   1.000
_cell.length_b   1.000
_cell.length_c   1.000
_cell.angle_alpha   90.00
_cell.angle_beta   90.00
_cell.angle_gamma   90.00
#
_symmetry.space_group_name_H-M   'P 1'
#
loop_
_entity.id
_entity.type
_entity.pdbx_description
1 polymer ?
#
loop_
_entity_poly.entity_id
_entity_poly.type
_entity_poly.pdbx_seq_one_letter_code
_entity_poly.pdbx_strand_id
1 'polypeptide(L)'
;MPMPPVTDVALAMDFIERNCEDKFVSQDDVHFVQFLSETIMKRKDGHYEMPLPFKDNSQPILPNNERLAIIQLQHLRKRLKAYKQCHEHYTAFMEETIRKGDAETAPSLSEGEAV
;
A
#
# COMPACT_ATOMS: atom_id res chain seq x y z
N MET A 1 21.39 -6.00 54.59
CA MET A 1 20.73 -4.83 53.96
C MET A 1 19.55 -5.35 53.16
N PRO A 2 18.37 -4.71 53.21
CA PRO A 2 17.24 -5.12 52.39
C PRO A 2 17.53 -4.79 50.92
N MET A 3 17.24 -5.72 50.00
CA MET A 3 17.40 -5.47 48.57
C MET A 3 16.33 -4.47 48.11
N PRO A 4 16.66 -3.51 47.23
CA PRO A 4 15.67 -2.58 46.71
C PRO A 4 14.58 -3.33 45.92
N PRO A 5 13.33 -2.87 45.97
CA PRO A 5 12.21 -3.49 45.27
C PRO A 5 12.45 -3.44 43.74
N VAL A 6 12.27 -4.58 43.09
CA VAL A 6 12.55 -4.85 41.66
C VAL A 6 11.86 -3.86 40.70
N THR A 7 10.82 -3.17 41.18
CA THR A 7 10.04 -2.19 40.42
C THR A 7 10.81 -0.92 40.06
N ASP A 8 11.79 -0.50 40.87
CA ASP A 8 12.59 0.71 40.59
C ASP A 8 13.58 0.48 39.45
N VAL A 9 14.06 -0.77 39.30
CA VAL A 9 15.06 -1.13 38.28
C VAL A 9 14.44 -1.11 36.87
N ALA A 10 13.19 -1.56 36.73
CA ALA A 10 12.50 -1.58 35.45
C ALA A 10 12.25 -0.16 34.90
N LEU A 11 11.83 0.77 35.76
CA LEU A 11 11.61 2.17 35.37
C LEU A 11 12.93 2.89 35.09
N ALA A 12 13.98 2.64 35.87
CA ALA A 12 15.29 3.23 35.64
C ALA A 12 15.94 2.80 34.30
N MET A 13 15.65 1.58 33.82
CA MET A 13 16.14 1.10 32.52
C MET A 13 15.54 1.85 31.31
N ASP A 14 14.34 2.40 31.45
CA ASP A 14 13.70 3.22 30.39
C ASP A 14 14.33 4.61 30.25
N PHE A 15 15.11 5.07 31.24
CA PHE A 15 15.86 6.33 31.21
C PHE A 15 17.33 6.18 30.78
N ILE A 16 17.79 4.96 30.52
CA ILE A 16 19.12 4.73 29.97
C ILE A 16 19.08 5.13 28.50
N GLU A 17 19.71 6.25 28.17
CA GLU A 17 19.93 6.71 26.80
C GLU A 17 20.76 5.66 26.05
N ARG A 18 20.08 4.77 25.33
CA ARG A 18 20.70 3.75 24.49
C ARG A 18 21.36 4.44 23.29
N ASN A 19 22.60 4.05 23.00
CA ASN A 19 23.41 4.64 21.94
C ASN A 19 22.66 4.59 20.59
N CYS A 20 22.72 5.67 19.81
CA CYS A 20 21.97 5.84 18.54
C CYS A 20 22.30 4.82 17.43
N GLU A 21 23.29 3.96 17.66
CA GLU A 21 23.68 2.84 16.80
C GLU A 21 22.81 1.57 17.00
N ASP A 22 21.99 1.52 18.05
CA ASP A 22 20.94 0.50 18.16
C ASP A 22 19.85 0.82 17.13
N LYS A 23 19.87 0.10 16.01
CA LYS A 23 18.83 0.16 14.99
C LYS A 23 17.54 -0.40 15.56
N PHE A 24 16.71 0.44 16.15
CA PHE A 24 15.37 0.08 16.56
C PHE A 24 14.52 -0.14 15.31
N VAL A 25 14.10 -1.39 15.10
CA VAL A 25 13.17 -1.77 14.03
C VAL A 25 11.77 -1.82 14.66
N SER A 26 10.78 -1.18 14.03
CA SER A 26 9.40 -1.27 14.51
C SER A 26 8.89 -2.72 14.43
N GLN A 27 7.97 -3.11 15.31
CA GLN A 27 7.30 -4.41 15.14
C GLN A 27 6.61 -4.51 13.78
N ASP A 28 6.03 -3.40 13.30
CA ASP A 28 5.43 -3.31 11.97
C ASP A 28 6.47 -3.55 10.86
N ASP A 29 7.70 -3.06 11.02
CA ASP A 29 8.78 -3.27 10.06
C ASP A 29 9.24 -4.74 10.05
N VAL A 30 9.33 -5.38 11.22
CA VAL A 30 9.64 -6.81 11.32
C VAL A 30 8.58 -7.65 10.61
N HIS A 31 7.30 -7.36 10.87
CA HIS A 31 6.18 -8.03 10.20
C HIS A 31 6.19 -7.80 8.69
N PHE A 32 6.44 -6.56 8.24
CA PHE A 32 6.52 -6.23 6.83
C PHE A 32 7.65 -6.95 6.12
N VAL A 33 8.85 -7.01 6.71
CA VAL A 33 10.00 -7.72 6.13
C VAL A 33 9.71 -9.22 6.01
N GLN A 34 9.12 -9.83 7.04
CA GLN A 34 8.70 -11.23 7.00
C GLN A 34 7.67 -11.46 5.88
N PHE A 35 6.59 -10.68 5.87
CA PHE A 35 5.54 -10.73 4.84
C PHE A 35 6.09 -10.58 3.42
N LEU A 36 6.96 -9.59 3.19
CA LEU A 36 7.61 -9.40 1.90
C LEU A 36 8.45 -10.60 1.51
N SER A 37 9.26 -11.13 2.42
CA SER A 37 10.17 -12.24 2.13
C SER A 37 9.42 -13.51 1.70
N GLU A 38 8.22 -13.72 2.24
CA GLU A 38 7.37 -14.87 1.94
C GLU A 38 6.53 -14.69 0.68
N THR A 39 6.09 -13.45 0.39
CA THR A 39 5.10 -13.18 -0.66
C THR A 39 5.68 -12.62 -1.95
N ILE A 40 6.91 -12.09 -1.92
CA ILE A 40 7.53 -11.55 -3.12
C ILE A 40 7.83 -12.66 -4.14
N MET A 41 7.32 -12.50 -5.34
CA MET A 41 7.51 -13.47 -6.41
C MET A 41 8.02 -12.79 -7.67
N LYS A 42 8.95 -13.45 -8.37
CA LYS A 42 9.36 -13.03 -9.70
C LYS A 42 8.48 -13.71 -10.74
N ARG A 43 7.72 -12.91 -11.48
CA ARG A 43 6.93 -13.37 -12.62
C ARG A 43 7.82 -13.90 -13.75
N LYS A 44 7.21 -14.65 -14.67
CA LYS A 44 7.86 -15.21 -15.87
C LYS A 44 8.39 -14.14 -16.83
N ASP A 45 7.81 -12.96 -16.82
CA ASP A 45 8.22 -11.80 -17.64
C ASP A 45 9.40 -11.02 -17.03
N GLY A 46 9.85 -11.39 -15.83
CA GLY A 46 10.97 -10.79 -15.14
C GLY A 46 10.62 -9.72 -14.11
N HIS A 47 9.34 -9.33 -13.98
CA HIS A 47 8.89 -8.36 -12.97
C HIS A 47 8.72 -9.00 -11.59
N TYR A 48 8.90 -8.22 -10.53
CA TYR A 48 8.58 -8.64 -9.17
C TYR A 48 7.15 -8.22 -8.82
N GLU A 49 6.38 -9.17 -8.30
CA GLU A 49 5.06 -8.95 -7.73
C GLU A 49 5.11 -9.20 -6.23
N MET A 50 4.38 -8.38 -5.48
CA MET A 50 4.15 -8.56 -4.06
C MET A 50 2.72 -8.08 -3.74
N PRO A 51 2.02 -8.77 -2.83
CA PRO A 51 0.75 -8.27 -2.32
C PRO A 51 0.93 -6.96 -1.54
N LEU A 52 -0.15 -6.17 -1.45
CA LEU A 52 -0.14 -4.95 -0.67
C LEU A 52 -0.01 -5.29 0.83
N PRO A 53 0.90 -4.62 1.57
CA PRO A 53 1.15 -4.88 2.99
C PRO A 53 0.09 -4.18 3.84
N PHE A 54 -1.13 -4.71 3.85
CA PHE A 54 -2.16 -4.24 4.77
C PHE A 54 -1.79 -4.59 6.22
N LYS A 55 -2.20 -3.74 7.17
CA LYS A 55 -1.91 -3.96 8.61
C LYS A 55 -2.54 -5.24 9.14
N ASP A 56 -3.77 -5.50 8.72
CA ASP A 56 -4.45 -6.76 8.99
C ASP A 56 -4.13 -7.73 7.85
N ASN A 57 -4.00 -9.02 8.16
CA ASN A 57 -3.75 -10.07 7.17
C ASN A 57 -4.95 -10.32 6.21
N SER A 58 -5.96 -9.45 6.23
CA SER A 58 -7.13 -9.47 5.36
C SER A 58 -7.18 -8.22 4.49
N GLN A 59 -7.80 -8.34 3.31
CA GLN A 59 -8.04 -7.20 2.46
C GLN A 59 -8.93 -6.18 3.19
N PRO A 60 -8.54 -4.90 3.25
CA PRO A 60 -9.36 -3.89 3.90
C PRO A 60 -10.67 -3.73 3.14
N ILE A 61 -11.75 -3.51 3.89
CA ILE A 61 -13.03 -3.11 3.31
C ILE A 61 -12.87 -1.66 2.84
N LEU A 62 -12.71 -1.49 1.53
CA LEU A 62 -12.64 -0.17 0.91
C LEU A 62 -14.07 0.38 0.76
N PRO A 63 -14.33 1.63 1.17
CA PRO A 63 -15.63 2.23 0.97
C PRO A 63 -15.90 2.41 -0.53
N ASN A 64 -17.15 2.27 -0.95
CA ASN A 64 -17.54 2.55 -2.32
C ASN A 64 -17.23 4.02 -2.67
N ASN A 65 -16.27 4.22 -3.57
CA ASN A 65 -15.80 5.53 -4.02
C ASN A 65 -16.32 5.92 -5.42
N GLU A 66 -17.34 5.23 -5.94
CA GLU A 66 -17.88 5.42 -7.30
C GLU A 66 -18.21 6.89 -7.58
N ARG A 67 -18.89 7.57 -6.65
CA ARG A 67 -19.24 9.00 -6.79
C ARG A 67 -18.00 9.87 -7.01
N LEU A 68 -16.94 9.62 -6.25
CA LEU A 68 -15.68 10.35 -6.37
C LEU A 68 -15.00 10.03 -7.70
N ALA A 69 -14.97 8.75 -8.11
CA ALA A 69 -14.40 8.30 -9.37
C ALA A 69 -15.09 8.96 -10.57
N ILE A 70 -16.43 9.08 -10.56
CA ILE A 70 -17.21 9.77 -11.58
C ILE A 70 -16.81 11.26 -11.67
N ILE A 71 -16.69 11.94 -10.53
CA ILE A 71 -16.28 13.36 -10.50
C ILE A 71 -14.88 13.53 -11.08
N GLN A 72 -13.93 12.68 -10.66
CA GLN A 72 -12.57 12.70 -11.19
C GLN A 72 -12.54 12.44 -12.70
N LEU A 73 -13.33 11.50 -13.19
CA LEU A 73 -13.47 11.20 -14.62
C LEU A 73 -13.98 12.42 -15.40
N GLN A 74 -14.97 13.15 -14.86
CA GLN A 74 -15.48 14.37 -15.48
C GLN A 74 -14.41 15.46 -15.56
N HIS A 75 -13.61 15.66 -14.50
CA HIS A 75 -12.50 16.59 -14.49
C HIS A 75 -11.42 16.21 -15.49
N LEU A 76 -11.07 14.92 -15.53
CA LEU A 76 -10.12 14.39 -16.50
C LEU A 76 -10.61 14.64 -17.92
N ARG A 77 -11.87 14.31 -18.24
CA ARG A 77 -12.47 14.56 -19.55
C ARG A 77 -12.41 16.04 -19.93
N LYS A 78 -12.71 16.98 -19.01
CA LYS A 78 -12.59 18.42 -19.27
C LYS A 78 -11.15 18.81 -19.60
N ARG A 79 -10.18 18.31 -18.83
CA ARG A 79 -8.74 18.58 -19.03
C ARG A 79 -8.25 18.05 -20.38
N LEU A 80 -8.62 16.83 -20.73
CA LEU A 80 -8.22 16.20 -22.01
C LEU A 80 -8.83 16.94 -23.21
N LYS A 81 -10.05 17.46 -23.10
CA LYS A 81 -10.66 18.29 -24.16
C LYS A 81 -10.00 19.66 -24.32
N ALA A 82 -9.55 20.26 -23.22
CA ALA A 82 -8.93 21.58 -23.25
C ALA A 82 -7.51 21.54 -23.84
N TYR A 83 -6.77 20.45 -23.62
CA TYR A 83 -5.35 20.35 -23.97
C TYR A 83 -5.05 19.13 -24.84
N LYS A 84 -4.90 19.34 -26.15
CA LYS A 84 -4.67 18.27 -27.14
C LYS A 84 -3.45 17.40 -26.82
N GLN A 85 -2.32 18.01 -26.44
CA GLN A 85 -1.10 17.27 -26.10
C GLN A 85 -1.30 16.37 -24.86
N CYS A 86 -2.06 16.85 -23.87
CA CYS A 86 -2.39 16.05 -22.69
C CYS A 86 -3.25 14.84 -23.07
N HIS A 87 -4.19 15.00 -24.01
CA HIS A 87 -4.97 13.90 -24.55
C HIS A 87 -4.10 12.85 -25.23
N GLU A 88 -3.22 13.26 -26.15
CA GLU A 88 -2.33 12.35 -26.87
C GLU A 88 -1.42 11.55 -25.93
N HIS A 89 -0.75 12.23 -24.98
CA HIS A 89 0.12 11.56 -24.01
C HIS A 89 -0.66 10.62 -23.07
N TYR A 90 -1.84 11.05 -22.62
CA TYR A 90 -2.67 10.23 -21.74
C TYR A 90 -3.15 8.96 -22.44
N THR A 91 -3.60 9.06 -23.69
CA THR A 91 -4.03 7.91 -24.48
C THR A 91 -2.87 6.93 -24.68
N ALA A 92 -1.70 7.41 -25.13
CA ALA A 92 -0.54 6.55 -25.34
C ALA A 92 -0.11 5.84 -24.04
N PHE A 93 -0.13 6.55 -22.91
CA PHE A 93 0.19 5.98 -21.60
C PHE A 93 -0.80 4.89 -21.18
N MET A 94 -2.10 5.14 -21.30
CA MET A 94 -3.12 4.17 -20.90
C MET A 94 -3.11 2.92 -21.80
N GLU A 95 -2.91 3.11 -23.11
CA GLU A 95 -2.75 2.00 -24.06
C GLU A 95 -1.52 1.16 -23.73
N GLU A 96 -0.39 1.79 -23.38
CA GLU A 96 0.81 1.08 -22.97
C GLU A 96 0.62 0.32 -21.65
N THR A 97 0.01 0.95 -20.65
CA THR A 97 -0.31 0.34 -19.34
C THR A 97 -1.17 -0.91 -19.50
N ILE A 98 -2.21 -0.84 -20.32
CA ILE A 98 -3.08 -1.99 -20.62
C ILE A 98 -2.31 -3.07 -21.40
N ARG A 99 -1.53 -2.67 -22.41
CA ARG A 99 -0.73 -3.62 -23.23
C ARG A 99 0.32 -4.37 -22.39
N LYS A 100 0.89 -3.74 -21.38
CA LYS A 100 1.82 -4.38 -20.43
C LYS A 100 1.13 -5.33 -19.46
N GLY A 101 -0.20 -5.22 -19.31
CA GLY A 101 -0.97 -5.97 -18.32
C GLY A 101 -0.85 -5.39 -16.91
N ASP A 102 -0.44 -4.13 -16.79
CA ASP A 102 -0.38 -3.40 -15.51
C ASP A 102 -1.78 -2.92 -15.07
N ALA A 103 -2.74 -2.92 -16.00
CA ALA A 103 -4.14 -2.62 -15.75
C ALA A 103 -5.05 -3.60 -16.51
N GLU A 104 -6.14 -4.03 -15.88
CA GLU A 104 -7.17 -4.89 -16.46
C GLU A 104 -8.54 -4.21 -16.47
N THR A 105 -9.46 -4.76 -17.27
CA THR A 105 -10.84 -4.25 -17.29
C THR A 105 -11.52 -4.68 -16.00
N ALA A 106 -12.13 -3.72 -15.28
CA ALA A 106 -12.87 -4.03 -14.07
C ALA A 106 -13.98 -5.07 -14.36
N PRO A 107 -14.22 -6.03 -13.44
CA PRO A 107 -15.30 -6.99 -13.60
C PRO A 107 -16.64 -6.26 -13.73
N SER A 108 -17.53 -6.77 -14.57
CA SER A 108 -18.92 -6.31 -14.59
C SER A 108 -19.54 -6.55 -13.22
N LEU A 109 -20.29 -5.56 -12.69
CA LEU A 109 -21.09 -5.76 -11.48
C LEU A 109 -22.00 -6.99 -11.68
N SER A 110 -21.64 -8.12 -11.09
CA SER A 110 -22.58 -9.21 -10.92
C SER A 110 -23.66 -8.73 -9.98
N GLU A 111 -24.91 -8.77 -10.42
CA GLU A 111 -26.09 -8.51 -9.60
C GLU A 111 -26.13 -9.50 -8.42
N GLY A 112 -25.46 -9.18 -7.31
CA GLY A 112 -25.35 -10.14 -6.21
C GLY A 112 -24.61 -9.73 -4.95
N GLU A 113 -23.86 -8.63 -4.94
CA GLU A 113 -23.11 -8.24 -3.74
C GLU A 113 -23.27 -6.75 -3.45
N ALA A 114 -24.47 -6.42 -2.99
CA ALA A 114 -24.70 -5.23 -2.17
C ALA A 114 -24.80 -5.71 -0.71
N VAL A 115 -23.73 -5.49 0.06
CA VAL A 115 -23.78 -5.46 1.53
C VAL A 115 -22.94 -4.27 2.01
#